data_AF-A0A833ESM8-F1
#
_entry.id   AF-A0A833ESM8-F1
#
_cell.length_a   1.000
_cell.length_b   1.000
_cell.length_c   1.000
_cell.angle_alpha   90.00
_cell.angle_beta   90.00
_cell.angle_gamma   90.00
#
_symmetry.space_group_name_H-M   'P 1'
#
loop_
_entity.id
_entity.type
_entity.pdbx_description
1 polymer ?
#
loop_
_entity_poly.entity_id
_entity_poly.type
_entity_poly.pdbx_seq_one_letter_code
_entity_poly.pdbx_strand_id
1 'polypeptide(L)'
;MHRIFPVLITIFFCLFTLSHTGAGHSIQSAAIIKKSQNAVENQNAFTVDICIYGGTPAGVISAYAAKKMGKSVLLIEPGKHLGGIASGGLGQMDIQAKWAISGLARDFFRRVGTHYGVFEKWLFEPHVAEKVFQAYVAEARVQVLYDYRFFAAQKNENKLVQIELENAS
;
A
#
# COMPACT_ATOMS: atom_id res chain seq x y z
N MET A 1 -31.42 -2.60 43.81
CA MET A 1 -30.72 -3.17 42.64
C MET A 1 -29.87 -2.07 42.03
N HIS A 2 -28.61 -1.93 42.44
CA HIS A 2 -27.41 -2.39 41.70
C HIS A 2 -27.23 -1.63 40.37
N ARG A 3 -26.20 -0.81 40.11
CA ARG A 3 -24.90 -0.51 40.75
C ARG A 3 -24.48 0.92 40.32
N ILE A 4 -24.03 1.78 41.25
CA ILE A 4 -22.63 2.21 41.52
C ILE A 4 -22.10 3.29 40.56
N PHE A 5 -22.17 4.51 41.10
CA PHE A 5 -21.34 5.72 41.09
C PHE A 5 -20.07 5.88 40.19
N PRO A 6 -19.71 7.16 39.92
CA PRO A 6 -18.75 7.69 38.95
C PRO A 6 -17.33 7.78 39.55
N VAL A 7 -16.39 8.41 38.83
CA VAL A 7 -15.48 9.47 39.33
C VAL A 7 -14.36 9.69 38.30
N LEU A 8 -14.33 10.94 37.85
CA LEU A 8 -13.26 11.63 37.14
C LEU A 8 -12.05 11.78 38.07
N ILE A 9 -10.83 11.87 37.49
CA ILE A 9 -9.53 12.27 38.08
C ILE A 9 -8.56 11.09 38.28
N THR A 10 -7.53 11.05 37.44
CA THR A 10 -6.15 10.89 37.92
C THR A 10 -5.21 11.69 37.02
N ILE A 11 -4.68 12.75 37.62
CA ILE A 11 -3.51 13.52 37.21
C ILE A 11 -2.27 12.64 37.41
N PHE A 12 -1.38 12.58 36.43
CA PHE A 12 0.04 12.23 36.62
C PHE A 12 0.84 13.07 35.61
N PHE A 13 1.13 14.32 35.92
CA PHE A 13 2.41 14.76 36.48
C PHE A 13 3.62 14.18 35.73
N CYS A 14 4.03 14.95 34.71
CA CYS A 14 5.38 14.95 34.18
C CYS A 14 6.31 15.40 35.31
N LEU A 15 7.03 14.48 35.94
CA LEU A 15 8.15 14.81 36.82
C LEU A 15 9.43 14.25 36.19
N PHE A 16 10.15 15.18 35.58
CA PHE A 16 11.55 15.06 35.22
C PHE A 16 12.33 14.94 36.53
N THR A 17 12.82 13.75 36.87
CA THR A 17 13.86 13.59 37.90
C THR A 17 15.13 13.07 37.24
N LEU A 18 15.99 14.04 36.88
CA LEU A 18 17.41 13.79 36.74
C LEU A 18 17.95 13.46 38.14
N SER A 19 18.34 12.21 38.36
CA SER A 19 19.17 11.81 39.48
C SER A 19 20.49 11.29 38.92
N HIS A 20 21.51 12.14 38.94
CA HIS A 20 22.89 11.75 38.70
C HIS A 20 23.43 11.09 39.97
N THR A 21 23.72 9.79 39.90
CA THR A 21 24.65 9.10 40.79
C THR A 21 25.39 8.05 39.99
N GLY A 22 26.69 8.29 39.79
CA GLY A 22 27.59 7.32 39.19
C GLY A 22 27.94 6.20 40.17
N ALA A 23 27.91 4.97 39.68
CA ALA A 23 28.74 3.85 40.11
C ALA A 23 28.57 2.74 39.08
N GLY A 24 29.66 2.32 38.45
CA GLY A 24 29.65 1.24 37.48
C GLY A 24 29.21 -0.09 38.10
N HIS A 25 28.40 -0.84 37.37
CA HIS A 25 28.26 -2.29 37.49
C HIS A 25 28.05 -2.87 36.10
N SER A 26 28.95 -3.76 35.71
CA SER A 26 28.82 -4.63 34.55
C SER A 26 27.61 -5.55 34.73
N ILE A 27 26.78 -5.68 33.69
CA ILE A 27 25.86 -6.82 33.57
C ILE A 27 26.14 -7.50 32.23
N GLN A 28 26.90 -8.59 32.29
CA GLN A 28 26.85 -9.66 31.30
C GLN A 28 25.62 -10.53 31.58
N SER A 29 24.86 -10.88 30.53
CA SER A 29 24.17 -12.17 30.29
C SER A 29 23.39 -12.02 28.98
N ALA A 30 23.91 -12.45 27.83
CA ALA A 30 24.01 -13.83 27.35
C ALA A 30 22.63 -14.47 27.05
N ALA A 31 22.26 -14.47 25.78
CA ALA A 31 21.60 -15.61 25.15
C ALA A 31 22.27 -15.84 23.79
N ILE A 32 23.12 -16.85 23.75
CA ILE A 32 23.70 -17.43 22.53
C ILE A 32 22.56 -18.11 21.78
N ILE A 33 22.25 -17.65 20.57
CA ILE A 33 21.57 -18.48 19.58
C ILE A 33 22.58 -18.74 18.45
N LYS A 34 23.22 -19.90 18.49
CA LYS A 34 23.87 -20.53 17.33
C LYS A 34 22.95 -21.62 16.78
N LYS A 35 22.17 -21.26 15.74
CA LYS A 35 21.71 -22.05 14.57
C LYS A 35 20.66 -21.14 13.90
N SER A 36 20.80 -20.68 12.67
CA SER A 36 21.18 -21.42 11.47
C SER A 36 22.06 -20.55 10.59
N GLN A 37 23.19 -21.09 10.14
CA GLN A 37 23.90 -20.56 8.99
C GLN A 37 22.99 -20.71 7.76
N ASN A 38 23.05 -19.73 6.85
CA ASN A 38 22.18 -19.50 5.68
C ASN A 38 20.92 -18.64 5.93
N ALA A 39 21.07 -17.46 6.53
CA ALA A 39 20.26 -16.33 6.08
C ALA A 39 21.04 -15.70 4.93
N VAL A 40 20.71 -16.08 3.68
CA VAL A 40 21.04 -15.25 2.53
C VAL A 40 20.39 -13.89 2.83
N GLU A 41 21.19 -12.84 3.03
CA GLU A 41 20.68 -11.48 3.08
C GLU A 41 19.87 -11.27 1.80
N ASN A 42 18.54 -11.27 1.93
CA ASN A 42 17.66 -11.10 0.80
C ASN A 42 17.68 -9.61 0.46
N GLN A 43 18.58 -9.22 -0.45
CA GLN A 43 19.02 -7.83 -0.68
C GLN A 43 17.96 -6.88 -1.28
N ASN A 44 16.67 -7.19 -1.23
CA ASN A 44 15.61 -6.34 -1.79
C ASN A 44 14.58 -5.94 -0.74
N ALA A 45 15.04 -5.28 0.33
CA ALA A 45 14.13 -4.60 1.25
C ALA A 45 13.74 -3.23 0.68
N PHE A 46 12.44 -3.01 0.46
CA PHE A 46 11.90 -1.71 0.08
C PHE A 46 11.41 -0.97 1.33
N THR A 47 11.87 0.27 1.53
CA THR A 47 11.29 1.18 2.52
C THR A 47 10.52 2.27 1.80
N VAL A 48 9.21 2.34 2.06
CA VAL A 48 8.29 3.30 1.44
C VAL A 48 7.29 3.82 2.46
N ASP A 49 6.72 5.00 2.21
CA ASP A 49 5.64 5.56 3.01
C ASP A 49 4.35 4.73 2.88
N ILE A 50 4.07 4.25 1.67
CA ILE A 50 2.85 3.54 1.34
C ILE A 50 3.16 2.33 0.46
N CYS A 51 2.75 1.15 0.93
CA CYS A 51 2.79 -0.09 0.15
C CYS A 51 1.35 -0.48 -0.21
N ILE A 52 1.06 -0.65 -1.49
CA ILE A 52 -0.27 -1.00 -2.01
C ILE A 52 -0.19 -2.40 -2.61
N TYR A 53 -1.08 -3.29 -2.18
CA TYR A 53 -1.17 -4.65 -2.71
C TYR A 53 -2.38 -4.79 -3.63
N GLY A 54 -2.13 -5.16 -4.88
CA GLY A 54 -3.10 -5.34 -5.95
C GLY A 54 -3.09 -4.19 -6.96
N GLY A 55 -2.63 -4.46 -8.19
CA GLY A 55 -2.66 -3.60 -9.36
C GLY A 55 -4.03 -3.49 -10.04
N THR A 56 -5.11 -3.53 -9.26
CA THR A 56 -6.48 -3.26 -9.71
C THR A 56 -6.67 -1.76 -10.02
N PRO A 57 -7.82 -1.33 -10.59
CA PRO A 57 -8.07 0.09 -10.82
C PRO A 57 -7.94 0.92 -9.53
N ALA A 58 -8.45 0.40 -8.41
CA ALA A 58 -8.34 1.06 -7.11
C ALA A 58 -6.88 1.18 -6.65
N GLY A 59 -6.07 0.12 -6.81
CA GLY A 59 -4.67 0.12 -6.43
C GLY A 59 -3.83 1.08 -7.27
N VAL A 60 -4.02 1.08 -8.59
CA VAL A 60 -3.32 2.00 -9.51
C VAL A 60 -3.67 3.46 -9.20
N ILE A 61 -4.96 3.78 -9.04
CA ILE A 61 -5.39 5.15 -8.75
C ILE A 61 -4.93 5.61 -7.37
N SER A 62 -4.93 4.72 -6.37
CA SER A 62 -4.40 5.02 -5.03
C SER A 62 -2.89 5.31 -5.09
N ALA A 63 -2.13 4.52 -5.84
CA ALA A 63 -0.70 4.72 -6.01
C ALA A 63 -0.40 6.05 -6.72
N TYR A 64 -1.13 6.33 -7.79
CA TYR A 64 -1.04 7.59 -8.53
C TYR A 64 -1.31 8.79 -7.63
N ALA A 65 -2.42 8.78 -6.89
CA ALA A 65 -2.79 9.87 -5.98
C ALA A 65 -1.74 10.08 -4.87
N ALA A 66 -1.27 9.00 -4.24
CA ALA A 66 -0.23 9.05 -3.22
C ALA A 66 1.09 9.64 -3.75
N LYS A 67 1.51 9.25 -4.96
CA LYS A 67 2.68 9.85 -5.64
C LYS A 67 2.49 11.34 -5.92
N LYS A 68 1.30 11.76 -6.38
CA LYS A 68 0.99 13.19 -6.59
C LYS A 68 0.99 14.00 -5.29
N MET A 69 0.79 13.34 -4.15
CA MET A 69 0.95 13.93 -2.80
C MET A 69 2.39 13.88 -2.27
N GLY A 70 3.37 13.49 -3.08
CA GLY A 70 4.78 13.49 -2.73
C GLY A 70 5.23 12.31 -1.85
N LYS A 71 4.42 11.26 -1.73
CA LYS A 71 4.79 10.04 -0.98
C LYS A 71 5.64 9.10 -1.81
N SER A 72 6.51 8.34 -1.16
CA SER A 72 7.14 7.15 -1.74
C SER A 72 6.16 5.99 -1.72
N VAL A 73 6.00 5.32 -2.87
CA VAL A 73 4.95 4.30 -3.06
C VAL A 73 5.53 3.09 -3.77
N LEU A 74 5.24 1.90 -3.23
CA LEU A 74 5.40 0.61 -3.90
C LEU A 74 4.03 0.01 -4.19
N LEU A 75 3.75 -0.29 -5.45
CA LEU A 75 2.55 -1.03 -5.88
C LEU A 75 2.95 -2.47 -6.20
N ILE A 76 2.35 -3.44 -5.52
CA ILE A 76 2.61 -4.87 -5.75
C ILE A 76 1.46 -5.44 -6.57
N GLU A 77 1.77 -6.13 -7.66
CA GLU A 77 0.82 -6.83 -8.51
C GLU A 77 1.20 -8.31 -8.58
N PRO A 78 0.35 -9.23 -8.08
CA PRO A 78 0.65 -10.66 -8.12
C PRO A 78 0.79 -11.24 -9.53
N GLY A 79 0.12 -10.66 -10.51
CA GLY A 79 0.26 -11.01 -11.91
C GLY A 79 1.21 -10.07 -12.67
N LYS A 80 0.95 -9.97 -13.99
CA LYS A 80 1.76 -9.18 -14.95
C LYS A 80 1.02 -7.99 -15.55
N HIS A 81 -0.25 -7.81 -15.19
CA HIS A 81 -1.15 -6.88 -15.86
C HIS A 81 -1.83 -5.98 -14.85
N LEU A 82 -1.79 -4.67 -15.10
CA LEU A 82 -2.52 -3.68 -14.30
C LEU A 82 -3.95 -3.51 -14.82
N GLY A 83 -4.86 -3.19 -13.91
CA GLY A 83 -6.27 -2.88 -14.21
C GLY A 83 -7.28 -3.95 -13.79
N GLY A 84 -6.82 -5.10 -13.29
CA GLY A 84 -7.69 -6.18 -12.83
C GLY A 84 -8.79 -6.52 -13.83
N ILE A 85 -10.05 -6.57 -13.39
CA ILE A 85 -11.20 -6.89 -14.24
C ILE A 85 -11.33 -5.96 -15.47
N ALA A 86 -10.98 -4.68 -15.33
CA ALA A 86 -11.09 -3.70 -16.41
C ALA A 86 -10.12 -3.99 -17.57
N SER A 87 -8.95 -4.57 -17.28
CA SER A 87 -7.97 -5.04 -18.27
C SER A 87 -7.99 -6.55 -18.50
N GLY A 88 -8.80 -7.29 -17.73
CA GLY A 88 -8.92 -8.75 -17.79
C GLY A 88 -10.08 -9.27 -18.65
N GLY A 89 -10.86 -8.40 -19.29
CA GLY A 89 -11.92 -8.83 -20.22
C GLY A 89 -13.26 -8.12 -20.09
N LEU A 90 -13.51 -7.38 -19.00
CA LEU A 90 -14.78 -6.66 -18.80
C LEU A 90 -14.64 -5.18 -19.13
N GLY A 91 -14.74 -4.88 -20.42
CA GLY A 91 -14.67 -3.53 -20.98
C GLY A 91 -15.97 -2.72 -20.92
N GLN A 92 -17.08 -3.37 -20.55
CA GLN A 92 -18.40 -2.77 -20.40
C GLN A 92 -18.76 -2.76 -18.91
N MET A 93 -18.66 -1.59 -18.29
CA MET A 93 -18.99 -1.42 -16.88
C MET A 93 -20.48 -1.11 -16.72
N ASP A 94 -21.11 -1.65 -15.68
CA ASP A 94 -22.54 -1.43 -15.35
C ASP A 94 -22.81 0.00 -14.84
N ILE A 95 -22.68 0.99 -15.73
CA ILE A 95 -22.78 2.41 -15.42
C ILE A 95 -24.08 2.97 -15.99
N GLN A 96 -25.06 3.18 -15.13
CA GLN A 96 -26.33 3.82 -15.50
C GLN A 96 -26.24 5.35 -15.38
N ALA A 97 -25.74 5.85 -14.24
CA ALA A 97 -25.64 7.28 -13.95
C ALA A 97 -24.24 7.84 -14.23
N LYS A 98 -23.87 8.00 -15.52
CA LYS A 98 -22.54 8.53 -15.92
C LYS A 98 -22.21 9.89 -15.30
N TRP A 99 -23.23 10.71 -15.04
CA TRP A 99 -23.09 12.04 -14.42
C TRP A 99 -22.58 11.98 -12.97
N ALA A 100 -22.81 10.86 -12.27
CA ALA A 100 -22.35 10.68 -10.89
C ALA A 100 -20.85 10.31 -10.83
N ILE A 101 -20.27 9.86 -11.93
CA ILE A 101 -18.85 9.51 -12.02
C ILE A 101 -18.04 10.79 -12.23
N SER A 102 -17.08 11.04 -11.34
CA SER A 102 -16.25 12.25 -11.34
C SER A 102 -14.80 11.93 -10.95
N GLY A 103 -13.96 12.97 -10.84
CA GLY A 103 -12.57 12.85 -10.41
C GLY A 103 -11.73 11.92 -11.30
N LEU A 104 -10.78 11.20 -10.68
CA LEU A 104 -9.86 10.29 -11.38
C LEU A 104 -10.58 9.12 -12.07
N ALA A 105 -11.74 8.70 -11.56
CA ALA A 105 -12.56 7.69 -12.22
C ALA A 105 -13.08 8.20 -13.57
N ARG A 106 -13.58 9.45 -13.63
CA ARG A 106 -13.99 10.06 -14.90
C ARG A 106 -12.82 10.36 -15.83
N ASP A 107 -11.68 10.75 -15.25
CA ASP A 107 -10.43 10.96 -15.98
C ASP A 107 -10.00 9.69 -16.73
N PHE A 108 -10.13 8.51 -16.13
CA PHE A 108 -9.88 7.23 -16.80
C PHE A 108 -10.69 7.09 -18.10
N PHE A 109 -12.00 7.32 -18.06
CA PHE A 109 -12.86 7.22 -19.25
C PHE A 109 -12.56 8.30 -20.32
N ARG A 110 -12.01 9.45 -19.92
CA ARG A 110 -11.51 10.48 -20.85
C ARG A 110 -10.19 10.09 -21.50
N ARG A 111 -9.27 9.49 -20.74
CA ARG A 111 -8.02 8.94 -21.27
C ARG A 111 -8.27 7.80 -22.23
N VAL A 112 -9.23 6.92 -21.90
CA VAL A 112 -9.76 5.92 -22.85
C VAL A 112 -10.35 6.61 -24.07
N GLY A 113 -11.20 7.64 -23.89
CA GLY A 113 -11.76 8.42 -25.01
C GLY A 113 -10.70 8.98 -25.95
N THR A 114 -9.59 9.49 -25.40
CA THR A 114 -8.45 10.00 -26.16
C THR A 114 -7.86 8.95 -27.10
N HIS A 115 -7.80 7.69 -26.69
CA HIS A 115 -7.35 6.60 -27.55
C HIS A 115 -8.24 6.40 -28.78
N TYR A 116 -9.55 6.62 -28.64
CA TYR A 116 -10.53 6.50 -29.72
C TYR A 116 -10.85 7.82 -30.44
N GLY A 117 -10.17 8.92 -30.09
CA GLY A 117 -10.44 10.24 -30.67
C GLY A 117 -11.80 10.84 -30.29
N VAL A 118 -12.38 10.44 -29.16
CA VAL A 118 -13.65 10.98 -28.64
C VAL A 118 -13.48 11.57 -27.25
N PHE A 119 -14.41 12.43 -26.83
CA PHE A 119 -14.30 13.11 -25.53
C PHE A 119 -14.27 12.14 -24.34
N GLU A 120 -15.20 11.19 -24.30
CA GLU A 120 -15.32 10.17 -23.26
C GLU A 120 -15.77 8.86 -23.89
N LYS A 121 -15.15 7.74 -23.50
CA LYS A 121 -15.52 6.40 -23.95
C LYS A 121 -15.69 5.48 -22.74
N TRP A 122 -16.84 4.79 -22.70
CA TRP A 122 -17.28 3.98 -21.56
C TRP A 122 -17.32 2.48 -21.86
N LEU A 123 -17.08 2.12 -23.13
CA LEU A 123 -16.90 0.76 -23.62
C LEU A 123 -15.51 0.70 -24.25
N PHE A 124 -14.66 -0.19 -23.79
CA PHE A 124 -13.27 -0.23 -24.20
C PHE A 124 -12.68 -1.63 -24.19
N GLU A 125 -11.69 -1.85 -25.05
CA GLU A 125 -10.96 -3.08 -25.10
C GLU A 125 -10.03 -3.24 -23.88
N PRO A 126 -9.85 -4.46 -23.34
CA PRO A 126 -9.06 -4.67 -22.11
C PRO A 126 -7.62 -4.15 -22.20
N HIS A 127 -6.98 -4.32 -23.36
CA HIS A 127 -5.62 -3.84 -23.59
C HIS A 127 -5.52 -2.30 -23.62
N VAL A 128 -6.61 -1.59 -23.95
CA VAL A 128 -6.66 -0.12 -23.89
C VAL A 128 -6.78 0.34 -22.44
N ALA A 129 -7.60 -0.33 -21.64
CA ALA A 129 -7.65 -0.08 -20.20
C ALA A 129 -6.29 -0.29 -19.54
N GLU A 130 -5.60 -1.39 -19.85
CA GLU A 130 -4.25 -1.67 -19.33
C GLU A 130 -3.27 -0.54 -19.69
N LYS A 131 -3.24 -0.10 -20.96
CA LYS A 131 -2.40 1.03 -21.39
C LYS A 131 -2.68 2.30 -20.60
N VAL A 132 -3.94 2.59 -20.29
CA VAL A 132 -4.31 3.77 -19.48
C VAL A 132 -3.80 3.62 -18.04
N PHE A 133 -3.92 2.44 -17.43
CA PHE A 133 -3.35 2.20 -16.08
C PHE A 133 -1.82 2.26 -16.07
N GLN A 134 -1.17 1.70 -17.09
CA GLN A 134 0.28 1.82 -17.29
C GLN A 134 0.70 3.30 -17.44
N ALA A 135 -0.10 4.12 -18.13
CA ALA A 135 0.17 5.54 -18.25
C ALA A 135 0.07 6.27 -16.91
N TYR A 136 -0.92 5.95 -16.06
CA TYR A 136 -0.99 6.54 -14.71
C TYR A 136 0.26 6.24 -13.88
N VAL A 137 0.68 4.97 -13.81
CA VAL A 137 1.88 4.60 -13.03
C VAL A 137 3.15 5.21 -13.59
N ALA A 138 3.29 5.28 -14.92
CA ALA A 138 4.44 5.90 -15.58
C ALA A 138 4.49 7.42 -15.32
N GLU A 139 3.37 8.12 -15.50
CA GLU A 139 3.26 9.57 -15.31
C GLU A 139 3.64 9.99 -13.88
N ALA A 140 3.17 9.24 -12.89
CA ALA A 140 3.46 9.50 -11.49
C ALA A 140 4.77 8.86 -10.99
N ARG A 141 5.48 8.11 -11.84
CA ARG A 141 6.69 7.36 -11.49
C ARG A 141 6.46 6.45 -10.27
N VAL A 142 5.35 5.71 -10.28
CA VAL A 142 5.05 4.66 -9.30
C VAL A 142 5.98 3.48 -9.56
N GLN A 143 6.64 2.97 -8.53
CA GLN A 143 7.37 1.72 -8.62
C GLN A 143 6.37 0.56 -8.52
N VAL A 144 6.33 -0.29 -9.54
CA VAL A 144 5.45 -1.46 -9.58
C VAL A 144 6.30 -2.73 -9.49
N LEU A 145 5.92 -3.63 -8.58
CA LEU A 145 6.54 -4.94 -8.38
C LEU A 145 5.56 -6.02 -8.84
N TYR A 146 5.79 -6.57 -10.02
CA TYR A 146 4.99 -7.64 -10.63
C TYR A 146 5.48 -9.02 -10.20
N ASP A 147 4.62 -10.04 -10.32
CA ASP A 147 4.93 -11.45 -10.01
C ASP A 147 5.33 -11.68 -8.54
N TYR A 148 4.85 -10.85 -7.61
CA TYR A 148 5.01 -11.06 -6.17
C TYR A 148 3.67 -11.10 -5.47
N ARG A 149 3.50 -12.08 -4.58
CA ARG A 149 2.31 -12.21 -3.75
C ARG A 149 2.65 -12.11 -2.27
N PHE A 150 1.64 -11.75 -1.49
CA PHE A 150 1.74 -11.68 -0.04
C PHE A 150 2.07 -13.06 0.54
N PHE A 151 3.06 -13.09 1.44
CA PHE A 151 3.45 -14.30 2.17
C PHE A 151 3.16 -14.15 3.68
N ALA A 152 3.75 -13.13 4.30
CA ALA A 152 3.62 -12.91 5.73
C ALA A 152 3.60 -11.42 6.07
N ALA A 153 3.15 -11.10 7.28
CA ALA A 153 3.15 -9.75 7.82
C ALA A 153 3.71 -9.77 9.23
N GLN A 154 4.57 -8.79 9.54
CA GLN A 154 5.02 -8.52 10.89
C GLN A 154 4.29 -7.30 11.42
N LYS A 155 3.79 -7.42 12.65
CA LYS A 155 3.08 -6.36 13.35
C LYS A 155 3.78 -6.08 14.68
N ASN A 156 3.77 -4.82 15.08
CA ASN A 156 4.06 -4.43 16.45
C ASN A 156 2.77 -3.85 17.05
N GLU A 157 2.21 -4.55 18.04
CA GLU A 157 0.87 -4.30 18.58
C GLU A 157 -0.18 -4.23 17.45
N ASN A 158 -0.81 -3.07 17.26
CA ASN A 158 -1.84 -2.82 16.24
C ASN A 158 -1.27 -2.16 14.97
N LYS A 159 0.06 -2.07 14.82
CA LYS A 159 0.71 -1.43 13.69
C LYS A 159 1.37 -2.46 12.78
N LEU A 160 1.03 -2.45 11.50
CA LEU A 160 1.76 -3.18 10.46
C LEU A 160 3.13 -2.53 10.27
N VAL A 161 4.21 -3.30 10.46
CA VAL A 161 5.59 -2.78 10.35
C VAL A 161 6.31 -3.30 9.11
N GLN A 162 5.99 -4.52 8.68
CA GLN A 162 6.62 -5.14 7.52
C GLN A 162 5.67 -6.15 6.86
N ILE A 163 5.79 -6.28 5.55
CA ILE A 163 5.23 -7.42 4.82
C ILE A 163 6.37 -8.17 4.14
N GLU A 164 6.18 -9.47 3.98
CA GLU A 164 7.05 -10.38 3.27
C GLU A 164 6.33 -10.86 2.03
N LEU A 165 7.05 -10.90 0.92
CA LEU A 165 6.54 -11.29 -0.37
C LEU A 165 7.30 -12.51 -0.85
N GLU A 166 6.61 -13.37 -1.57
CA GLU A 166 7.22 -14.48 -2.31
C GLU A 166 6.94 -14.32 -3.80
N ASN A 167 7.78 -14.96 -4.62
CA ASN A 167 7.54 -14.99 -6.05
C ASN A 167 6.23 -15.76 -6.33
N ALA A 168 5.40 -15.20 -7.20
CA ALA A 168 4.11 -15.79 -7.56
C ALA A 168 4.21 -16.80 -8.72
N SER A 169 5.36 -16.86 -9.40
CA SER A 169 5.67 -17.79 -10.50
C SER A 169 6.32 -19.10 -10.04
#